data_AF-A0A956KJ50-F1
#
_entry.id   AF-A0A956KJ50-F1
#
_cell.length_a   1.000
_cell.length_b   1.000
_cell.length_c   1.000
_cell.angle_alpha   90.00
_cell.angle_beta   90.00
_cell.angle_gamma   90.00
#
_symmetry.space_group_name_H-M   'P 1'
#
loop_
_entity.id
_entity.type
_entity.pdbx_description
1 polymer ?
#
loop_
_entity_poly.entity_id
_entity_poly.type
_entity_poly.pdbx_seq_one_letter_code
_entity_poly.pdbx_strand_id
1 'polypeptide(L)'
;MPLQLKIRRLQSGETLIAEFESVADAETWLRERPKFVDVLGTVGGLGESVDKRLRAAMRPFDDDELGLVAQQDAIAAESVRRAMEREQEAAERAMEEREQELANADPGRLMHVAWDHESGMHNGEAGDTREIPEVVREAVLAWVAERNTWVHPRGQFIATANLMVWPGSLPRGEEDRIQPGGQFTTLYQA
;
A
#
# COMPACT_ATOMS: atom_id res chain seq x y z
N MET A 1 -19.18 -31.64 10.88
CA MET A 1 -18.60 -30.42 11.47
C MET A 1 -19.74 -29.43 11.63
N PRO A 2 -19.95 -28.85 12.83
CA PRO A 2 -21.02 -27.90 13.05
C PRO A 2 -20.81 -26.67 12.17
N LEU A 3 -21.90 -26.12 11.65
CA LEU A 3 -21.90 -24.91 10.85
C LEU A 3 -22.01 -23.72 11.80
N GLN A 4 -21.17 -22.70 11.61
CA GLN A 4 -21.15 -21.51 12.45
C GLN A 4 -21.49 -20.27 11.62
N LEU A 5 -22.49 -19.52 12.05
CA LEU A 5 -22.85 -18.22 11.48
C LEU A 5 -22.41 -17.10 12.42
N LYS A 6 -21.72 -16.11 11.87
CA LYS A 6 -21.44 -14.85 12.56
C LYS A 6 -22.68 -13.97 12.44
N ILE A 7 -23.29 -13.65 13.58
CA ILE A 7 -24.50 -12.84 13.65
C ILE A 7 -24.27 -11.58 14.47
N ARG A 8 -25.07 -10.55 14.22
CA ARG A 8 -25.04 -9.26 14.93
C ARG A 8 -26.44 -8.91 15.41
N ARG A 9 -26.60 -8.55 16.68
CA ARG A 9 -27.85 -8.00 17.20
C ARG A 9 -27.95 -6.53 16.81
N LEU A 10 -28.98 -6.15 16.06
CA LEU A 10 -29.17 -4.79 15.57
C LEU A 10 -29.48 -3.78 16.68
N GLN A 11 -30.03 -4.23 17.81
CA GLN A 11 -30.33 -3.35 18.95
C GLN A 11 -29.10 -2.96 19.77
N SER A 12 -28.17 -3.90 19.97
CA SER A 12 -26.99 -3.70 20.82
C SER A 12 -25.68 -3.55 20.05
N GLY A 13 -25.65 -3.94 18.77
CA GLY A 13 -24.41 -4.06 17.98
C GLY A 13 -23.55 -5.27 18.36
N GLU A 14 -23.97 -6.08 19.34
CA GLU A 14 -23.23 -7.25 19.82
C GLU A 14 -23.11 -8.31 18.72
N THR A 15 -21.90 -8.80 18.51
CA THR A 15 -21.61 -9.87 17.54
C THR A 15 -21.46 -11.20 18.27
N LEU A 16 -22.14 -12.22 17.77
CA LEU A 16 -22.18 -13.56 18.34
C LEU A 16 -21.90 -14.61 17.25
N ILE A 17 -21.58 -15.83 17.67
CA ILE A 17 -21.49 -17.00 16.79
C ILE A 17 -22.67 -17.91 17.13
N ALA A 18 -23.52 -18.17 16.14
CA ALA A 18 -24.59 -19.15 16.23
C ALA A 18 -24.09 -20.47 15.64
N GLU A 19 -24.20 -21.56 16.39
CA GLU A 19 -23.79 -22.90 15.97
C GLU A 19 -25.00 -23.74 15.56
N PHE A 20 -24.86 -24.47 14.46
CA PHE A 20 -25.88 -25.33 13.88
C PHE A 20 -25.31 -26.71 13.62
N GLU A 21 -26.11 -27.75 13.86
CA GLU A 21 -25.69 -29.13 13.68
C GLU A 21 -25.53 -29.49 12.19
N SER A 22 -26.33 -28.86 11.32
CA SER A 22 -26.29 -29.08 9.88
C SER A 22 -26.62 -27.82 9.05
N VAL A 23 -26.38 -27.89 7.74
CA VAL A 23 -26.80 -26.87 6.77
C VAL A 23 -28.32 -26.71 6.73
N ALA A 24 -29.07 -27.80 6.89
CA ALA A 24 -30.53 -27.76 6.86
C ALA A 24 -31.11 -27.02 8.08
N ASP A 25 -30.48 -27.17 9.25
CA ASP A 25 -30.89 -26.45 10.46
C ASP A 25 -30.61 -24.96 10.32
N ALA A 26 -29.43 -24.61 9.79
CA ALA A 26 -29.07 -23.23 9.51
C ALA A 26 -30.02 -22.58 8.48
N GLU A 27 -30.38 -23.28 7.40
CA GLU A 27 -31.36 -22.78 6.43
C GLU A 27 -32.73 -22.54 7.06
N THR A 28 -33.19 -23.44 7.95
CA THR A 28 -34.47 -23.29 8.64
C THR A 28 -34.45 -22.06 9.55
N TRP A 29 -33.39 -21.91 10.34
CA TRP A 29 -33.20 -20.74 11.19
C TRP A 29 -33.09 -19.43 10.39
N LEU A 30 -32.46 -19.44 9.21
CA LEU A 30 -32.33 -18.27 8.35
C LEU A 30 -33.68 -17.81 7.76
N ARG A 31 -34.59 -18.74 7.46
CA ARG A 31 -35.96 -18.42 7.03
C ARG A 31 -36.79 -17.83 8.17
N GLU A 32 -36.55 -18.31 9.38
CA GLU A 32 -37.24 -17.89 10.61
C GLU A 32 -36.43 -16.90 11.44
N ARG A 33 -35.45 -16.22 10.79
CA ARG A 33 -34.45 -15.40 11.47
C ARG A 33 -35.11 -14.48 12.50
N PRO A 34 -34.68 -14.52 13.77
CA PRO A 34 -35.22 -13.65 14.80
C PRO A 34 -35.14 -12.19 14.40
N LYS A 35 -36.14 -11.40 14.81
CA LYS A 35 -36.14 -9.96 14.56
C LYS A 35 -34.91 -9.30 15.15
N PHE A 36 -34.42 -8.27 14.48
CA PHE A 36 -33.27 -7.47 14.90
C PHE A 36 -31.96 -8.27 14.97
N VAL A 37 -31.83 -9.31 14.14
CA VAL A 37 -30.59 -10.07 13.97
C VAL A 37 -30.14 -9.95 12.52
N ASP A 38 -28.88 -9.57 12.34
CA ASP A 38 -28.19 -9.50 11.06
C ASP A 38 -27.18 -10.65 10.97
N VAL A 39 -27.03 -11.22 9.77
CA VAL A 39 -26.15 -12.36 9.51
C VAL A 39 -24.98 -11.86 8.68
N LEU A 40 -23.83 -11.71 9.32
CA LEU A 40 -22.63 -11.14 8.71
C LEU A 40 -21.92 -12.12 7.77
N GLY A 41 -22.10 -13.43 7.99
CA GLY A 41 -21.52 -14.48 7.16
C GLY A 41 -21.24 -15.78 7.92
N THR A 42 -20.59 -16.71 7.26
CA THR A 42 -20.20 -18.02 7.82
C THR A 42 -18.80 -17.96 8.40
N VAL A 43 -18.56 -18.65 9.51
CA VAL A 43 -17.21 -18.85 10.06
C VAL A 43 -16.60 -20.10 9.42
N GLY A 44 -15.35 -20.00 8.95
CA GLY A 44 -14.60 -21.16 8.46
C GLY A 44 -14.73 -21.49 6.97
N GLY A 45 -15.40 -20.64 6.17
CA GLY A 45 -15.47 -20.76 4.70
C GLY A 45 -16.16 -22.04 4.23
N LEU A 46 -17.47 -21.96 4.01
CA LEU A 46 -18.19 -23.05 3.37
C LEU A 46 -17.95 -23.00 1.85
N GLY A 47 -18.10 -24.12 1.15
CA GLY A 47 -18.03 -24.11 -0.31
C GLY A 47 -19.07 -23.18 -0.92
N GLU A 48 -18.74 -22.52 -2.05
CA GLU A 48 -19.58 -21.49 -2.70
C GLU A 48 -21.05 -21.91 -2.90
N SER A 49 -21.28 -23.19 -3.22
CA SER A 49 -22.63 -23.76 -3.37
C SER A 49 -23.48 -23.68 -2.09
N VAL A 50 -22.85 -23.92 -0.93
CA VAL A 50 -23.51 -23.86 0.38
C VAL A 50 -23.79 -22.41 0.77
N ASP A 51 -22.83 -21.51 0.56
CA ASP A 51 -23.01 -20.07 0.82
C ASP A 51 -24.17 -19.49 0.00
N LYS A 52 -24.26 -19.85 -1.29
CA LYS A 52 -25.36 -19.41 -2.15
C LYS A 52 -26.72 -19.89 -1.64
N ARG A 53 -26.80 -21.13 -1.16
CA ARG A 53 -28.03 -21.69 -0.56
C ARG A 53 -28.43 -20.96 0.72
N LEU A 54 -27.48 -20.74 1.62
CA LEU A 54 -27.73 -20.03 2.89
C LEU A 54 -28.18 -18.59 2.64
N ARG A 55 -27.52 -17.86 1.73
CA ARG A 55 -27.95 -16.51 1.33
C ARG A 55 -29.36 -16.50 0.74
N ALA A 56 -29.71 -17.49 -0.08
CA ALA A 56 -31.04 -17.59 -0.67
C ALA A 56 -32.14 -17.93 0.36
N ALA A 57 -31.79 -18.61 1.46
CA ALA A 57 -32.72 -18.95 2.54
C ALA A 57 -32.97 -17.79 3.53
N MET A 58 -32.19 -16.71 3.44
CA MET A 58 -32.22 -15.61 4.41
C MET A 58 -33.51 -14.80 4.31
N ARG A 59 -34.23 -14.66 5.44
CA ARG A 59 -35.36 -13.74 5.58
C ARG A 59 -34.92 -12.31 5.24
N PRO A 60 -35.65 -11.57 4.38
CA PRO A 60 -35.38 -10.16 4.17
C PRO A 60 -35.59 -9.37 5.45
N PHE A 61 -34.89 -8.24 5.58
CA PHE A 61 -35.15 -7.29 6.66
C PHE A 61 -36.53 -6.64 6.51
N ASP A 62 -37.20 -6.40 7.62
CA ASP A 62 -38.37 -5.51 7.68
C ASP A 62 -37.95 -4.03 7.79
N ASP A 63 -38.92 -3.11 7.66
CA ASP A 63 -38.64 -1.67 7.61
C ASP A 63 -37.92 -1.15 8.88
N ASP A 64 -38.28 -1.68 10.05
CA ASP A 64 -37.64 -1.33 11.32
C ASP A 64 -36.18 -1.82 11.36
N GLU A 65 -35.94 -3.06 10.92
CA GLU A 65 -34.60 -3.62 10.82
C GLU A 65 -33.74 -2.87 9.79
N LEU A 66 -34.30 -2.49 8.63
CA LEU A 66 -33.62 -1.70 7.61
C LEU A 66 -33.17 -0.34 8.15
N GLY A 67 -34.01 0.32 8.95
CA GLY A 67 -33.66 1.57 9.61
C GLY A 67 -32.46 1.44 10.55
N LEU A 68 -32.42 0.36 11.35
CA LEU A 68 -31.30 0.10 12.27
C LEU A 68 -30.02 -0.28 11.54
N VAL A 69 -30.10 -1.09 10.47
CA VAL A 69 -28.95 -1.42 9.62
C VAL A 69 -28.37 -0.14 9.03
N ALA A 70 -29.21 0.71 8.41
CA ALA A 70 -28.77 1.97 7.81
C ALA A 70 -28.11 2.91 8.83
N GLN A 71 -28.65 2.99 10.06
CA GLN A 71 -28.06 3.81 11.11
C GLN A 71 -26.68 3.29 11.53
N GLN A 72 -26.53 1.97 11.72
CA GLN A 72 -25.23 1.39 12.07
C GLN A 72 -24.20 1.52 10.95
N ASP A 73 -24.62 1.32 9.70
CA ASP A 73 -23.74 1.46 8.55
C ASP A 73 -23.26 2.90 8.37
N ALA A 74 -24.11 3.89 8.65
CA ALA A 74 -23.71 5.30 8.65
C ALA A 74 -22.65 5.61 9.72
N ILE A 75 -22.81 5.08 10.94
CA ILE A 75 -21.83 5.23 12.02
C ILE A 75 -20.49 4.56 11.64
N ALA A 76 -20.56 3.35 11.08
CA ALA A 76 -19.38 2.64 10.63
C ALA A 76 -18.65 3.42 9.51
N ALA A 77 -19.38 3.89 8.50
CA ALA A 77 -18.83 4.68 7.41
C ALA A 77 -18.16 5.96 7.90
N GLU A 78 -18.78 6.67 8.86
CA GLU A 78 -18.17 7.87 9.45
C GLU A 78 -16.89 7.55 10.22
N SER A 79 -16.85 6.46 10.98
CA SER A 79 -15.64 6.07 11.72
C SER A 79 -14.49 5.69 10.79
N VAL A 80 -14.77 5.01 9.68
CA VAL A 80 -13.79 4.71 8.63
C VAL A 80 -13.30 6.01 7.98
N ARG A 81 -14.20 6.93 7.63
CA ARG A 81 -13.82 8.23 7.05
C ARG A 81 -12.90 9.01 7.99
N ARG A 82 -13.25 9.13 9.28
CA ARG A 82 -12.41 9.80 10.28
C ARG A 82 -11.07 9.09 10.54
N ALA A 83 -10.99 7.79 10.32
CA ALA A 83 -9.73 7.06 10.40
C ALA A 83 -8.85 7.38 9.19
N MET A 84 -9.42 7.38 7.98
CA MET A 84 -8.73 7.77 6.75
C MET A 84 -8.24 9.22 6.79
N GLU A 85 -9.08 10.16 7.26
CA GLU A 85 -8.70 11.56 7.42
C GLU A 85 -7.50 11.70 8.38
N ARG A 86 -7.51 11.03 9.54
CA ARG A 86 -6.38 11.06 10.48
C ARG A 86 -5.11 10.43 9.92
N GLU A 87 -5.23 9.39 9.11
CA GLU A 87 -4.10 8.75 8.42
C GLU A 87 -3.51 9.68 7.37
N GLN A 88 -4.36 10.37 6.60
CA GLN A 88 -3.94 11.39 5.63
C GLN A 88 -3.24 12.56 6.32
N GLU A 89 -3.82 13.14 7.37
CA GLU A 89 -3.20 14.22 8.15
C GLU A 89 -1.88 13.79 8.81
N ALA A 90 -1.74 12.53 9.20
CA ALA A 90 -0.49 12.00 9.73
C ALA A 90 0.56 11.84 8.62
N ALA A 91 0.17 11.35 7.45
CA ALA A 91 1.05 11.23 6.29
C ALA A 91 1.52 12.60 5.77
N GLU A 92 0.62 13.58 5.70
CA GLU A 92 0.95 14.96 5.32
C GLU A 92 1.96 15.57 6.29
N ARG A 93 1.72 15.48 7.60
CA ARG A 93 2.68 15.97 8.60
C ARG A 93 4.03 15.27 8.52
N ALA A 94 4.05 13.95 8.30
CA ALA A 94 5.30 13.22 8.14
C ALA A 94 6.07 13.65 6.87
N MET A 95 5.36 14.00 5.79
CA MET A 95 5.98 14.57 4.59
C MET A 95 6.55 15.96 4.87
N GLU A 96 5.80 16.85 5.51
CA GLU A 96 6.25 18.19 5.88
C GLU A 96 7.47 18.16 6.82
N GLU A 97 7.47 17.27 7.81
CA GLU A 97 8.62 17.07 8.71
C GLU A 97 9.86 16.64 7.93
N ARG A 98 9.71 15.68 7.01
CA ARG A 98 10.83 15.22 6.17
C ARG A 98 11.34 16.34 5.25
N GLU A 99 10.45 17.14 4.66
CA GLU A 99 10.86 18.29 3.85
C GLU A 99 11.64 19.32 4.68
N GLN A 100 11.21 19.60 5.90
CA GLN A 100 11.93 20.48 6.82
C GLN A 100 13.30 19.91 7.23
N GLU A 101 13.39 18.60 7.48
CA GLU A 101 14.66 17.92 7.76
C GLU A 101 15.62 18.06 6.57
N LEU A 102 15.14 17.83 5.34
CA LEU A 102 15.95 17.96 4.12
C LEU A 102 16.36 19.41 3.83
N ALA A 103 15.50 20.38 4.13
CA ALA A 103 15.79 21.80 3.97
C ALA A 103 16.88 22.28 4.95
N ASN A 104 16.87 21.75 6.18
CA ASN A 104 17.85 22.12 7.22
C ASN A 104 19.13 21.27 7.18
N ALA A 105 19.14 20.16 6.43
CA ALA A 105 20.30 19.29 6.32
C ALA A 105 21.44 19.92 5.50
N ASP A 106 22.67 19.49 5.76
CA ASP A 106 23.88 19.96 5.06
C ASP A 106 23.73 19.85 3.54
N PRO A 107 23.89 20.94 2.76
CA PRO A 107 23.86 20.90 1.30
C PRO A 107 24.92 19.97 0.69
N GLY A 108 26.05 19.75 1.39
CA GLY A 108 27.13 18.85 0.98
C GLY A 108 26.86 17.36 1.20
N ARG A 109 25.73 17.00 1.82
CA ARG A 109 25.35 15.59 2.04
C ARG A 109 25.17 14.82 0.74
N LEU A 110 25.27 13.50 0.80
CA LEU A 110 24.93 12.60 -0.31
C LEU A 110 23.60 12.98 -0.96
N MET A 111 23.59 12.97 -2.28
CA MET A 111 22.44 13.22 -3.12
C MET A 111 21.99 11.90 -3.75
N HIS A 112 20.70 11.61 -3.65
CA HIS A 112 20.11 10.49 -4.38
C HIS A 112 19.79 10.95 -5.80
N VAL A 113 20.48 10.38 -6.79
CA VAL A 113 20.31 10.72 -8.21
C VAL A 113 19.69 9.54 -8.92
N ALA A 114 18.54 9.77 -9.55
CA ALA A 114 17.92 8.87 -10.49
C ALA A 114 18.32 9.29 -11.91
N TRP A 115 18.80 8.33 -12.69
CA TRP A 115 19.16 8.49 -14.09
C TRP A 115 18.29 7.56 -14.93
N ASP A 116 17.76 8.10 -16.03
CA ASP A 116 16.98 7.37 -17.03
C ASP A 116 17.56 7.64 -18.43
N HIS A 117 17.58 6.62 -19.28
CA HIS A 117 18.13 6.73 -20.62
C HIS A 117 17.36 7.72 -21.51
N GLU A 118 16.04 7.83 -21.34
CA GLU A 118 15.17 8.70 -22.14
C GLU A 118 15.04 10.09 -21.51
N SER A 119 14.88 10.15 -20.20
CA SER A 119 14.51 11.36 -19.44
C SER A 119 15.70 12.06 -18.77
N GLY A 120 16.87 11.43 -18.74
CA GLY A 120 18.07 12.00 -18.12
C GLY A 120 18.07 11.93 -16.59
N MET A 121 18.72 12.89 -15.94
CA MET A 121 18.93 12.88 -14.48
C MET A 121 17.94 13.77 -13.74
N HIS A 122 17.45 13.25 -12.61
CA HIS A 122 16.61 13.96 -11.65
C HIS A 122 16.91 13.52 -10.21
N ASN A 123 16.44 14.28 -9.24
CA ASN A 123 16.59 13.91 -7.83
C ASN A 123 15.72 12.70 -7.54
N GLY A 124 16.35 11.62 -7.07
CA GLY A 124 15.69 10.37 -6.71
C GLY A 124 14.98 10.42 -5.34
N GLU A 125 15.14 11.51 -4.60
CA GLU A 125 14.44 11.78 -3.35
C GLU A 125 13.44 12.93 -3.55
N ALA A 126 12.14 12.64 -3.36
CA ALA A 126 11.05 13.58 -3.70
C ALA A 126 11.11 14.93 -2.96
N GLY A 127 11.71 14.98 -1.77
CA GLY A 127 11.88 16.22 -1.00
C GLY A 127 13.23 16.92 -1.22
N ASP A 128 14.14 16.32 -2.00
CA ASP A 128 15.42 16.94 -2.31
C ASP A 128 15.24 17.88 -3.51
N THR A 129 15.24 19.19 -3.24
CA THR A 129 15.06 20.24 -4.25
C THR A 129 16.38 20.83 -4.75
N ARG A 130 17.52 20.28 -4.31
CA ARG A 130 18.85 20.76 -4.73
C ARG A 130 19.03 20.57 -6.24
N GLU A 131 19.61 21.57 -6.90
CA GLU A 131 20.02 21.41 -8.29
C GLU A 131 21.16 20.39 -8.39
N ILE A 132 21.08 19.45 -9.33
CA ILE A 132 22.13 18.46 -9.59
C ILE A 132 23.34 19.18 -10.22
N PRO A 133 24.48 19.29 -9.51
CA PRO A 133 25.65 20.00 -10.04
C PRO A 133 26.27 19.27 -11.22
N GLU A 134 26.96 20.00 -12.11
CA GLU A 134 27.59 19.42 -13.30
C GLU A 134 28.59 18.29 -12.95
N VAL A 135 29.38 18.48 -11.88
CA VAL A 135 30.32 17.44 -11.42
C VAL A 135 29.64 16.12 -11.02
N VAL A 136 28.38 16.18 -10.57
CA VAL A 136 27.57 14.99 -10.29
C VAL A 136 27.08 14.38 -11.60
N ARG A 137 26.64 15.20 -12.54
CA ARG A 137 26.19 14.74 -13.87
C ARG A 137 27.29 14.00 -14.60
N GLU A 138 28.49 14.59 -14.67
CA GLU A 138 29.65 13.98 -15.29
C GLU A 138 30.00 12.64 -14.63
N ALA A 139 30.01 12.57 -13.30
CA ALA A 139 30.29 11.34 -12.57
C ALA A 139 29.26 10.25 -12.86
N VAL A 140 27.96 10.58 -12.87
CA VAL A 140 26.89 9.63 -13.17
C VAL A 140 26.98 9.13 -14.61
N LEU A 141 27.23 10.00 -15.59
CA LEU A 141 27.41 9.58 -16.99
C LEU A 141 28.64 8.70 -17.17
N ALA A 142 29.76 9.03 -16.53
CA ALA A 142 30.96 8.20 -16.56
C ALA A 142 30.69 6.81 -15.97
N TRP A 143 29.98 6.76 -14.85
CA TRP A 143 29.56 5.52 -14.21
C TRP A 143 28.66 4.68 -15.13
N VAL A 144 27.65 5.30 -15.73
CA VAL A 144 26.73 4.63 -16.67
C VAL A 144 27.49 4.12 -17.90
N ALA A 145 28.39 4.92 -18.47
CA ALA A 145 29.22 4.53 -19.60
C ALA A 145 30.09 3.32 -19.27
N GLU A 146 30.74 3.31 -18.10
CA GLU A 146 31.51 2.16 -17.63
C GLU A 146 30.64 0.91 -17.53
N ARG A 147 29.46 0.98 -16.89
CA ARG A 147 28.58 -0.19 -16.68
C ARG A 147 27.98 -0.67 -18.00
N ASN A 148 27.70 0.23 -18.93
CA ASN A 148 27.29 -0.12 -20.29
C ASN A 148 28.32 -1.03 -20.97
N THR A 149 29.63 -0.82 -20.77
CA THR A 149 30.65 -1.73 -21.34
C THR A 149 30.55 -3.16 -20.82
N TRP A 150 30.01 -3.37 -19.61
CA TRP A 150 29.86 -4.70 -19.01
C TRP A 150 28.65 -5.46 -19.56
N VAL A 151 27.59 -4.73 -19.91
CA VAL A 151 26.32 -5.32 -20.38
C VAL A 151 26.20 -5.35 -21.90
N HIS A 152 26.97 -4.52 -22.61
CA HIS A 152 26.99 -4.44 -24.07
C HIS A 152 27.29 -5.80 -24.76
N PRO A 153 28.21 -6.66 -24.30
CA PRO A 153 28.41 -8.00 -24.89
C PRO A 153 27.18 -8.90 -24.83
N ARG A 154 26.19 -8.59 -23.99
CA ARG A 154 24.92 -9.30 -23.86
C ARG A 154 23.79 -8.69 -24.69
N GLY A 155 24.10 -7.70 -25.55
CA GLY A 155 23.10 -6.93 -26.30
C GLY A 155 22.19 -6.11 -25.40
N GLN A 156 22.70 -5.67 -24.24
CA GLN A 156 21.96 -4.90 -23.25
C GLN A 156 22.60 -3.53 -23.01
N PHE A 157 21.80 -2.58 -22.54
CA PHE A 157 22.24 -1.27 -22.05
C PHE A 157 21.55 -0.93 -20.73
N ILE A 158 22.15 -0.03 -19.94
CA ILE A 158 21.56 0.51 -18.72
C ILE A 158 20.39 1.41 -19.10
N ALA A 159 19.19 1.05 -18.66
CA ALA A 159 17.99 1.83 -18.91
C ALA A 159 17.72 2.83 -17.78
N THR A 160 17.86 2.38 -16.54
CA THR A 160 17.71 3.24 -15.35
C THR A 160 18.81 2.95 -14.33
N ALA A 161 19.19 3.97 -13.55
CA ALA A 161 20.11 3.84 -12.43
C ALA A 161 19.70 4.74 -11.26
N ASN A 162 19.84 4.24 -10.04
CA ASN A 162 19.63 4.97 -8.78
C ASN A 162 20.95 4.95 -8.00
N LEU A 163 21.54 6.13 -7.81
CA LEU A 163 22.90 6.30 -7.32
C LEU A 163 22.95 7.28 -6.16
N MET A 164 23.81 7.01 -5.19
CA MET A 164 24.13 7.94 -4.10
C MET A 164 25.43 8.66 -4.43
N VAL A 165 25.39 9.98 -4.54
CA VAL A 165 26.49 10.78 -5.10
C VAL A 165 26.82 11.97 -4.22
N TRP A 166 28.10 12.21 -3.94
CA TRP A 166 28.54 13.40 -3.21
C TRP A 166 28.48 14.64 -4.13
N PRO A 167 27.67 15.67 -3.82
CA PRO A 167 27.55 16.84 -4.70
C PRO A 167 28.66 17.87 -4.53
N GLY A 168 29.29 17.91 -3.34
CA GLY A 168 30.34 18.86 -2.99
C GLY A 168 31.73 18.22 -2.94
N SER A 169 32.57 18.70 -2.03
CA SER A 169 33.88 18.10 -1.75
C SER A 169 33.73 16.68 -1.25
N LEU A 170 34.62 15.78 -1.70
CA LEU A 170 34.65 14.41 -1.19
C LEU A 170 35.05 14.42 0.30
N PRO A 171 34.32 13.68 1.16
CA PRO A 171 34.73 13.49 2.54
C PRO A 171 36.13 12.85 2.63
N ARG A 172 36.83 13.12 3.74
CA ARG A 172 38.17 12.56 3.95
C ARG A 172 38.11 11.03 3.99
N GLY A 173 38.84 10.38 3.08
CA GLY A 173 38.93 8.92 2.99
C GLY A 173 38.02 8.30 1.93
N GLU A 174 37.19 9.09 1.26
CA GLU A 174 36.45 8.67 0.07
C GLU A 174 37.29 8.92 -1.18
N GLU A 175 37.44 7.89 -2.01
CA GLU A 175 38.14 7.97 -3.29
C GLU A 175 37.17 8.23 -4.45
N ASP A 176 35.94 7.73 -4.34
CA ASP A 176 34.90 7.82 -5.37
C ASP A 176 33.75 8.73 -4.96
N ARG A 177 33.24 9.50 -5.93
CA ARG A 177 32.08 10.37 -5.73
C ARG A 177 30.77 9.61 -5.62
N ILE A 178 30.68 8.46 -6.30
CA ILE A 178 29.50 7.61 -6.32
C ILE A 178 29.74 6.49 -5.30
N GLN A 179 28.85 6.37 -4.33
CA GLN A 179 28.93 5.33 -3.33
C GLN A 179 28.69 3.94 -3.94
N PRO A 180 29.33 2.89 -3.40
CA PRO A 180 29.06 1.52 -3.80
C PRO A 180 27.61 1.14 -3.49
N GLY A 181 27.03 0.21 -4.26
CA GLY A 181 25.67 -0.29 -4.04
C GLY A 181 24.56 0.40 -4.82
N GLY A 182 24.90 1.26 -5.79
CA GLY A 182 23.94 1.79 -6.76
C GLY A 182 23.15 0.69 -7.48
N GLN A 183 21.85 0.90 -7.65
CA GLN A 183 20.95 -0.04 -8.33
C GLN A 183 20.75 0.39 -9.77
N PHE A 184 20.68 -0.56 -10.70
CA PHE A 184 20.40 -0.25 -12.10
C PHE A 184 19.60 -1.37 -12.76
N THR A 185 18.86 -1.01 -13.80
CA THR A 185 18.14 -1.96 -14.66
C THR A 185 18.71 -1.92 -16.06
N THR A 186 18.65 -3.05 -16.77
CA THR A 186 19.07 -3.15 -18.16
C THR A 186 17.91 -3.46 -19.08
N LEU A 187 17.98 -2.94 -20.30
CA LEU A 187 17.08 -3.31 -21.39
C LEU A 187 17.89 -3.87 -22.57
N TYR A 188 17.22 -4.63 -23.42
CA TYR A 188 17.81 -5.15 -24.65
C TYR A 188 17.87 -4.08 -25.72
N GLN A 189 19.01 -4.00 -26.38
CA GLN A 189 19.15 -3.21 -27.59
C GLN A 189 18.53 -4.01 -28.74
N ALA A 190 17.44 -3.48 -29.32
CA ALA A 190 16.74 -4.07 -30.46
C ALA A 190 17.58 -4.01 -31.75
#